data_AF-A0A151EJG1-F1
#
_entry.id   AF-A0A151EJG1-F1
#
_cell.length_a   1.000
_cell.length_b   1.000
_cell.length_c   1.000
_cell.angle_alpha   90.00
_cell.angle_beta   90.00
_cell.angle_gamma   90.00
#
_symmetry.space_group_name_H-M   'P 1'
#
loop_
_entity.id
_entity.type
_entity.pdbx_description
1 polymer ?
#
loop_
_entity_poly.entity_id
_entity_poly.type
_entity_poly.pdbx_seq_one_letter_code
_entity_poly.pdbx_strand_id
1 'polypeptide(L)' 'MIEVMENATIVYTDGVKERFEAVYLTDKRVITGRIYNSNGNAEFKEYGFISRSNVKHIYNGSKRKVRNLRS' A
#
# COMPACT_ATOMS: atom_id res chain seq x y z
N MET A 1 -12.37 8.31 0.32
CA MET A 1 -10.89 8.36 0.42
C MET A 1 -10.44 7.09 1.10
N ILE A 2 -9.30 6.55 0.70
CA ILE A 2 -8.67 5.39 1.35
C ILE A 2 -7.47 5.85 2.18
N GLU A 3 -7.15 5.11 3.23
CA GLU A 3 -5.90 5.31 3.98
C GLU A 3 -4.82 4.40 3.36
N VAL A 4 -3.75 5.01 2.88
CA VAL A 4 -2.59 4.32 2.32
C VAL A 4 -1.38 4.54 3.22
N MET A 5 -0.48 3.57 3.27
CA MET A 5 0.82 3.70 3.91
C MET A 5 1.88 3.94 2.85
N GLU A 6 2.47 5.13 2.85
CA GLU A 6 3.59 5.51 1.99
C GLU A 6 4.90 4.96 2.53
N ASN A 7 5.81 4.54 1.63
CA ASN A 7 7.13 4.01 1.95
C ASN A 7 7.12 2.79 2.90
N ALA A 8 6.04 2.00 2.85
CA ALA A 8 5.87 0.86 3.74
C ALA A 8 6.82 -0.29 3.38
N THR A 9 7.35 -0.96 4.40
CA THR A 9 8.08 -2.22 4.24
C THR A 9 7.21 -3.38 4.70
N ILE A 10 7.04 -4.37 3.83
CA ILE A 10 6.33 -5.61 4.11
C ILE A 10 7.36 -6.69 4.44
N VAL A 11 7.14 -7.39 5.56
CA VAL A 11 7.85 -8.62 5.91
C VAL A 11 6.93 -9.78 5.59
N TYR A 12 7.39 -10.66 4.70
CA TYR A 12 6.67 -11.87 4.34
C TYR A 12 6.88 -12.98 5.37
N THR A 13 6.04 -14.02 5.33
CA THR A 13 6.09 -15.15 6.27
C THR A 13 7.38 -15.96 6.18
N ASP A 14 8.01 -16.01 5.00
CA ASP A 14 9.31 -16.62 4.73
C ASP A 14 10.52 -15.78 5.20
N GLY A 15 10.26 -14.55 5.70
CA GLY A 15 11.30 -13.63 6.17
C GLY A 15 11.83 -12.66 5.11
N VAL A 16 11.40 -12.78 3.85
CA VAL A 16 11.72 -11.79 2.80
C VAL A 16 11.15 -10.44 3.19
N LYS A 17 11.90 -9.37 2.86
CA LYS A 17 11.51 -7.99 3.13
C LYS A 17 11.50 -7.21 1.83
N GLU A 18 10.40 -6.51 1.58
CA GLU A 18 10.25 -5.71 0.37
C GLU A 18 9.64 -4.36 0.72
N ARG A 19 10.16 -3.31 0.07
CA ARG A 19 9.71 -1.94 0.27
C ARG A 19 8.83 -1.53 -0.89
N PHE A 20 7.66 -0.98 -0.55
CA PHE A 20 6.68 -0.50 -1.50
C PHE A 20 6.51 1.01 -1.36
N GLU A 21 6.21 1.66 -2.48
CA GLU A 21 5.98 3.10 -2.50
C GLU A 21 4.70 3.47 -1.76
N ALA A 22 3.60 2.76 -2.03
CA ALA A 22 2.36 2.90 -1.30
C ALA A 22 1.64 1.56 -1.18
N VAL A 23 1.05 1.30 -0.02
CA VAL A 23 0.21 0.13 0.20
C VAL A 23 -1.12 0.50 0.83
N TYR A 24 -2.19 -0.13 0.36
CA TYR A 24 -3.53 -0.02 0.91
C TYR A 24 -3.90 -1.35 1.58
N LEU A 25 -4.18 -1.30 2.88
CA LEU A 25 -4.58 -2.49 3.63
C LEU A 25 -6.09 -2.70 3.53
N THR A 26 -6.48 -3.93 3.20
CA THR A 26 -7.85 -4.44 3.32
C THR A 26 -7.85 -5.65 4.25
N ASP A 27 -9.02 -6.12 4.66
CA ASP A 27 -9.14 -7.28 5.56
C ASP A 27 -8.50 -8.55 4.98
N LYS A 28 -8.53 -8.72 3.66
CA LYS A 28 -8.08 -9.94 2.97
C LYS A 28 -6.75 -9.78 2.24
N ARG A 29 -6.39 -8.55 1.85
CA ARG A 29 -5.28 -8.28 0.93
C ARG A 29 -4.54 -7.00 1.29
N VAL A 30 -3.25 -6.96 0.95
CA VAL A 30 -2.47 -5.73 0.90
C VAL A 30 -2.33 -5.35 -0.57
N ILE A 31 -2.92 -4.24 -0.96
CA ILE A 31 -2.89 -3.75 -2.35
C ILE A 31 -1.67 -2.84 -2.49
N THR A 32 -0.80 -3.12 -3.46
CA THR A 32 0.42 -2.37 -3.73
C THR A 32 0.18 -1.37 -4.85
N GLY A 33 0.71 -0.16 -4.70
CA GLY A 33 0.47 0.93 -5.63
C GLY A 33 1.49 2.05 -5.53
N ARG A 34 1.21 3.11 -6.29
CA ARG A 34 1.94 4.38 -6.29
C ARG A 34 0.95 5.53 -6.11
N ILE A 35 1.40 6.60 -5.48
CA ILE A 35 0.60 7.81 -5.29
C ILE A 35 1.03 8.85 -6.32
N TYR A 36 0.09 9.34 -7.10
CA TYR A 36 0.27 10.46 -8.02
C TYR A 36 -0.32 11.71 -7.41
N ASN A 37 0.44 12.81 -7.43
CA ASN A 37 -0.08 14.12 -7.06
C ASN A 37 -0.34 14.91 -8.35
N SER A 38 -1.60 15.24 -8.63
CA SER A 38 -2.00 16.04 -9.80
C SER A 38 -2.97 17.14 -9.37
N ASN A 39 -2.68 18.38 -9.74
CA ASN A 39 -3.52 19.56 -9.44
C ASN A 39 -3.98 19.65 -7.97
N GLY A 40 -3.07 19.39 -7.03
CA GLY A 40 -3.35 19.42 -5.58
C GLY A 40 -4.11 18.20 -5.04
N ASN A 41 -4.43 17.20 -5.87
CA ASN A 41 -5.09 15.96 -5.46
C ASN A 41 -4.10 14.80 -5.46
N ALA A 42 -4.09 14.04 -4.36
CA ALA A 42 -3.32 12.81 -4.23
C ALA A 42 -4.20 11.61 -4.59
N GLU A 43 -3.74 10.80 -5.53
CA GLU A 43 -4.46 9.67 -6.10
C GLU A 43 -3.62 8.39 -6.00
N PHE A 44 -4.22 7.33 -5.48
CA PHE A 44 -3.60 6.01 -5.42
C PHE A 44 -3.97 5.20 -6.67
N LYS A 45 -2.95 4.67 -7.34
CA LYS A 45 -3.10 3.74 -8.47
C LYS A 45 -2.51 2.40 -8.08
N GLU A 46 -3.33 1.35 -8.12
CA GLU A 46 -2.88 -0.01 -7.84
C GLU A 46 -2.10 -0.60 -9.02
N TYR A 47 -1.17 -1.51 -8.72
CA TYR A 47 -0.50 -2.34 -9.72
C TYR A 47 -0.34 -3.81 -9.29
N GLY A 48 -0.76 -4.16 -8.07
CA GLY A 48 -0.61 -5.52 -7.56
C GLY A 48 -1.28 -5.72 -6.21
N PHE A 49 -1.30 -6.98 -5.76
CA PHE A 49 -1.81 -7.33 -4.43
C PHE A 49 -1.02 -8.49 -3.83
N ILE A 50 -1.00 -8.53 -2.50
CA ILE A 50 -0.40 -9.56 -1.68
C ILE A 50 -1.49 -10.12 -0.77
N SER A 51 -1.59 -11.45 -0.66
CA SER A 51 -2.50 -12.08 0.28
C SER A 51 -2.10 -11.72 1.72
N ARG A 52 -3.08 -11.35 2.56
CA ARG A 52 -2.79 -11.01 3.97
C ARG A 52 -2.18 -12.19 4.73
N SER A 53 -2.47 -13.44 4.33
CA SER A 53 -1.86 -14.65 4.87
C SER A 53 -0.34 -14.72 4.68
N ASN A 54 0.19 -14.05 3.67
CA ASN A 54 1.62 -14.07 3.34
C ASN A 54 2.38 -12.94 4.02
N VAL A 55 1.69 -12.07 4.75
CA VAL A 55 2.27 -10.90 5.42
C VAL A 55 2.43 -11.18 6.91
N LYS A 56 3.68 -11.18 7.36
CA LYS A 56 4.02 -11.31 8.78
C LYS A 56 3.90 -9.98 9.52
N HIS A 57 4.46 -8.91 8.94
CA HIS A 57 4.43 -7.58 9.55
C HIS A 57 4.56 -6.47 8.50
N ILE A 58 4.05 -5.28 8.80
CA ILE A 58 4.22 -4.07 7.98
C ILE A 58 4.71 -2.95 8.88
N TYR A 59 5.80 -2.27 8.49
CA TYR A 59 6.41 -1.19 9.27
C TYR A 59 6.97 -0.09 8.36
N ASN A 60 7.46 1.00 8.97
CA ASN A 60 8.04 2.19 8.30
C ASN A 60 7.10 2.93 7.32
N GLY A 61 5.80 2.65 7.36
CA GLY A 61 4.84 3.32 6.49
C GLY A 61 4.21 4.56 7.15
N SER A 62 4.18 5.68 6.42
CA SER A 62 3.46 6.89 6.85
C SER A 62 2.03 6.86 6.31
N LYS A 63 1.04 7.00 7.18
CA LYS A 63 -0.38 6.96 6.80
C LYS A 63 -0.81 8.27 6.15
N ARG A 64 -1.49 8.18 5.02
CA ARG A 64 -2.09 9.31 4.32
C ARG A 64 -3.45 8.95 3.74
N LYS A 65 -4.39 9.91 3.72
CA LYS A 65 -5.67 9.77 3.03
C LYS A 65 -5.54 10.25 1.59
N VAL A 66 -5.92 9.40 0.64
CA VAL A 66 -5.86 9.68 -0.79
C VAL A 66 -7.15 9.26 -1.50
N ARG A 67 -7.39 9.78 -2.71
CA ARG A 67 -8.46 9.28 -3.56
C ARG A 67 -8.03 7.94 -4.17
N ASN A 68 -8.95 6.97 -4.22
CA ASN A 68 -8.72 5.71 -4.90
C ASN A 68 -9.22 5.86 -6.33
N LEU A 69 -8.32 5.79 -7.31
CA LEU A 69 -8.74 5.63 -8.70
C LEU A 69 -9.10 4.16 -8.90
N ARG A 70 -10.39 3.83 -8.80
CA ARG A 70 -10.88 2.58 -9.36
C ARG A 70 -10.81 2.73 -10.87
N SER A 71 -9.89 2.01 -11.50
CA SER A 71 -9.94 1.81 -12.95
C SER A 71 -11.17 1.00 -13.34
#